data_AF-A0A329WQ09-F1
#
_entry.id   AF-A0A329WQ09-F1
#
_cell.length_a   1.000
_cell.length_b   1.000
_cell.length_c   1.000
_cell.angle_alpha   90.00
_cell.angle_beta   90.00
_cell.angle_gamma   90.00
#
_symmetry.space_group_name_H-M   'P 1'
#
loop_
_entity.id
_entity.type
_entity.pdbx_description
1 polymer ?
#
loop_
_entity_poly.entity_id
_entity_poly.type
_entity_poly.pdbx_seq_one_letter_code
_entity_poly.pdbx_strand_id
1 'polypeptide(L)'
;MADICVFQTGIDMSVFSERLKMLREARGLTQSRLAEMIEVLPRVYNRWERGHIVPQLESLIKLANVLQVSLDELVGRRETSKDVKIRNHILHELWQQADSLSDEEQKALIMVIDSFVTKSMMEKVVMKSAKR
;
A
#
# COMPACT_ATOMS: atom_id res chain seq x y z
N MET A 1 -22.58 4.19 31.91
CA MET A 1 -22.35 2.76 32.22
C MET A 1 -21.29 2.25 31.26
N ALA A 2 -20.14 1.87 31.85
CA ALA A 2 -19.01 1.10 31.33
C ALA A 2 -18.55 1.27 29.86
N ASP A 3 -17.32 1.76 29.74
CA ASP A 3 -16.38 1.56 28.63
C ASP A 3 -16.45 0.16 28.00
N ILE A 4 -16.54 0.12 26.67
CA ILE A 4 -15.93 -0.95 25.87
C ILE A 4 -15.21 -0.28 24.69
N CYS A 5 -13.93 0.02 24.93
CA CYS A 5 -12.83 -0.04 23.98
C CYS A 5 -13.10 0.50 22.54
N VAL A 6 -12.90 1.81 22.37
CA VAL A 6 -12.70 2.40 21.03
C VAL A 6 -11.28 2.07 20.56
N PHE A 7 -11.04 0.85 20.09
CA PHE A 7 -9.94 0.65 19.15
C PHE A 7 -10.37 1.31 17.84
N GLN A 8 -9.90 2.53 17.61
CA GLN A 8 -9.85 3.08 16.26
C GLN A 8 -8.99 2.12 15.44
N THR A 9 -9.63 1.21 14.70
CA THR A 9 -8.95 0.41 13.71
C THR A 9 -8.36 1.39 12.71
N GLY A 10 -7.03 1.40 12.57
CA GLY A 10 -6.28 2.36 11.74
C GLY A 10 -6.50 2.18 10.23
N ILE A 11 -7.68 1.76 9.81
CA ILE A 11 -8.07 1.62 8.41
C ILE A 11 -8.77 2.92 7.99
N ASP A 12 -8.16 3.63 7.05
CA ASP A 12 -8.81 4.75 6.38
C ASP A 12 -9.92 4.22 5.45
N MET A 13 -11.17 4.41 5.86
CA MET A 13 -12.33 3.91 5.11
C MET A 13 -12.52 4.60 3.76
N SER A 14 -12.01 5.82 3.57
CA SER A 14 -12.06 6.49 2.26
C SER A 14 -11.19 5.72 1.26
N VAL A 15 -9.96 5.41 1.64
CA VAL A 15 -9.00 4.65 0.82
C VAL A 15 -9.44 3.20 0.64
N PHE A 16 -9.85 2.52 1.72
CA PHE A 16 -10.27 1.12 1.65
C PHE A 16 -11.49 0.92 0.76
N SER A 17 -12.52 1.77 0.88
CA SER A 17 -13.76 1.60 0.12
C SER A 17 -13.56 1.80 -1.38
N GLU A 18 -12.76 2.78 -1.78
CA GLU A 18 -12.36 3.01 -3.17
C GLU A 18 -11.56 1.84 -3.74
N ARG A 19 -10.59 1.31 -2.97
CA ARG A 19 -9.79 0.14 -3.37
C ARG A 19 -10.62 -1.12 -3.50
N LEU A 20 -11.49 -1.39 -2.54
CA LEU A 20 -12.37 -2.56 -2.57
C LEU A 20 -13.22 -2.53 -3.84
N LYS A 21 -13.79 -1.36 -4.18
CA LYS A 21 -14.53 -1.17 -5.43
C LYS A 21 -13.67 -1.44 -6.66
N MET A 22 -12.49 -0.84 -6.72
CA MET A 22 -11.55 -1.00 -7.84
C MET A 22 -11.17 -2.47 -8.06
N LEU A 23 -10.78 -3.18 -7.00
CA LEU A 23 -10.38 -4.59 -7.06
C LEU A 23 -11.55 -5.49 -7.47
N ARG A 24 -12.76 -5.22 -6.96
CA ARG A 24 -13.97 -5.93 -7.37
C ARG A 24 -14.25 -5.73 -8.87
N GLU A 25 -14.15 -4.50 -9.35
CA GLU A 25 -14.41 -4.15 -10.76
C GLU A 25 -13.36 -4.73 -11.71
N ALA A 26 -12.09 -4.74 -11.30
CA ALA A 26 -11.01 -5.40 -12.05
C ALA A 26 -11.26 -6.91 -12.25
N ARG A 27 -12.02 -7.53 -11.35
CA ARG A 27 -12.45 -8.94 -11.44
C ARG A 27 -13.76 -9.15 -12.21
N GLY A 28 -14.41 -8.08 -12.68
CA GLY A 28 -15.72 -8.16 -13.33
C GLY A 28 -16.85 -8.63 -12.39
N LEU A 29 -16.69 -8.49 -11.08
CA LEU A 29 -17.65 -8.98 -10.09
C LEU A 29 -18.69 -7.92 -9.73
N THR A 30 -19.95 -8.32 -9.55
CA THR A 30 -20.98 -7.45 -8.93
C THR A 30 -20.82 -7.46 -7.41
N GLN A 31 -21.36 -6.44 -6.73
CA GLN A 31 -21.35 -6.38 -5.26
C GLN A 31 -22.02 -7.63 -4.64
N SER A 32 -23.17 -8.04 -5.20
CA SER A 32 -23.89 -9.23 -4.74
C SER A 32 -23.08 -10.51 -4.94
N ARG A 33 -22.38 -10.65 -6.07
CA ARG A 33 -21.57 -11.83 -6.35
C ARG A 33 -20.38 -11.93 -5.40
N LEU A 34 -19.67 -10.82 -5.17
CA LEU A 34 -18.55 -10.83 -4.22
C LEU A 34 -19.03 -11.08 -2.78
N ALA A 35 -20.16 -10.50 -2.39
CA ALA A 35 -20.77 -10.74 -1.08
C ALA A 35 -21.12 -12.23 -0.87
N GLU A 36 -21.68 -12.88 -1.88
CA GLU A 36 -21.95 -14.33 -1.88
C GLU A 36 -20.66 -15.15 -1.71
N MET A 37 -19.61 -14.81 -2.47
CA MET A 37 -18.32 -15.53 -2.43
C MET A 37 -17.61 -15.46 -1.08
N ILE A 38 -17.82 -14.39 -0.31
CA ILE A 38 -17.24 -14.21 1.04
C ILE A 38 -18.27 -14.49 2.16
N GLU A 39 -19.44 -15.03 1.81
CA GLU A 39 -20.51 -15.44 2.73
C GLU A 39 -21.05 -14.30 3.61
N VAL A 40 -21.23 -13.11 3.03
CA VAL A 40 -21.84 -11.97 3.72
C VAL A 40 -23.08 -11.46 3.00
N LEU A 41 -23.97 -10.83 3.76
CA LEU A 41 -25.16 -10.23 3.19
C LEU A 41 -24.76 -9.08 2.25
N PRO A 42 -25.37 -8.95 1.04
CA PRO A 42 -25.07 -7.86 0.11
C PRO A 42 -25.19 -6.46 0.74
N ARG A 43 -26.13 -6.29 1.67
CA ARG A 43 -26.31 -5.03 2.43
C ARG A 43 -25.13 -4.67 3.33
N VAL A 44 -24.36 -5.65 3.80
CA VAL A 44 -23.18 -5.46 4.65
C VAL A 44 -22.01 -5.07 3.76
N TYR A 45 -21.77 -5.83 2.69
CA TYR A 45 -20.78 -5.52 1.67
C TYR A 45 -20.96 -4.10 1.11
N ASN A 46 -22.19 -3.73 0.76
CA ASN A 46 -22.50 -2.40 0.24
C ASN A 46 -22.21 -1.26 1.24
N ARG A 47 -22.24 -1.52 2.57
CA ARG A 47 -21.80 -0.52 3.56
C ARG A 47 -20.28 -0.39 3.63
N TRP A 48 -19.54 -1.46 3.36
CA TRP A 48 -18.08 -1.41 3.24
C TRP A 48 -17.64 -0.58 2.04
N GLU A 49 -18.21 -0.86 0.86
CA GLU A 49 -17.88 -0.13 -0.38
C GLU A 49 -18.36 1.33 -0.37
N ARG A 50 -19.25 1.70 0.57
CA ARG A 50 -19.64 3.09 0.86
C ARG A 50 -18.87 3.74 2.00
N GLY A 51 -17.94 3.03 2.63
CA GLY A 51 -17.13 3.57 3.73
C GLY A 51 -17.89 3.74 5.06
N HIS A 52 -19.09 3.18 5.21
CA HIS A 52 -19.95 3.42 6.39
C HIS A 52 -19.56 2.60 7.61
N ILE A 53 -19.04 1.38 7.41
CA ILE A 53 -18.63 0.49 8.51
C ILE A 53 -17.32 -0.20 8.13
N VAL A 54 -16.51 -0.52 9.14
CA VAL A 54 -15.26 -1.26 8.97
C VAL A 54 -15.56 -2.77 8.92
N PRO A 55 -15.00 -3.54 7.97
CA PRO A 55 -15.09 -5.00 7.98
C PRO A 55 -14.27 -5.58 9.15
N GLN A 56 -14.70 -6.72 9.69
CA GLN A 56 -13.90 -7.46 10.65
C GLN A 56 -12.71 -8.14 9.96
N LEU A 57 -11.67 -8.49 10.73
CA LEU A 57 -10.47 -9.13 10.21
C LEU A 57 -10.78 -10.39 9.38
N GLU A 58 -11.72 -11.22 9.83
CA GLU A 58 -12.15 -12.41 9.07
C GLU A 58 -12.68 -12.04 7.68
N SER A 59 -13.50 -10.99 7.59
CA SER A 59 -14.02 -10.50 6.31
C SER A 59 -12.91 -9.92 5.43
N LEU A 60 -11.94 -9.21 6.01
CA LEU A 60 -10.77 -8.70 5.28
C LEU A 60 -9.92 -9.83 4.69
N ILE A 61 -9.71 -10.92 5.45
CA ILE A 61 -8.97 -12.10 4.97
C ILE A 61 -9.74 -12.76 3.82
N LYS A 62 -11.06 -12.97 3.95
CA LYS A 62 -11.89 -13.53 2.88
C LYS A 62 -11.84 -12.67 1.62
N LEU A 63 -11.95 -11.35 1.76
CA LEU A 63 -11.82 -10.40 0.65
C LEU A 63 -10.45 -10.51 -0.03
N ALA A 64 -9.36 -10.49 0.74
CA ALA A 64 -8.00 -10.59 0.22
C ALA A 64 -7.79 -11.89 -0.57
N ASN A 65 -8.29 -13.03 -0.06
CA ASN A 65 -8.20 -14.32 -0.74
C ASN A 65 -9.02 -14.34 -2.04
N VAL A 66 -10.28 -13.90 -2.00
CA VAL A 66 -11.16 -13.89 -3.18
C VAL A 66 -10.69 -12.89 -4.25
N LEU A 67 -10.10 -11.78 -3.84
CA LEU A 67 -9.53 -10.75 -4.72
C LEU A 67 -8.05 -11.02 -5.08
N GLN A 68 -7.47 -12.11 -4.55
CA GLN A 68 -6.04 -12.50 -4.65
C GLN A 68 -5.08 -11.30 -4.52
N VAL A 69 -5.28 -10.52 -3.47
CA VAL A 69 -4.40 -9.41 -3.08
C VAL A 69 -3.88 -9.63 -1.67
N SER A 70 -2.81 -8.92 -1.31
CA SER A 70 -2.38 -8.86 0.09
C SER A 70 -3.35 -8.03 0.94
N LEU A 71 -3.38 -8.26 2.26
CA LEU A 71 -4.14 -7.42 3.19
C LEU A 71 -3.66 -5.96 3.13
N ASP A 72 -2.35 -5.72 3.06
CA ASP A 72 -1.78 -4.37 2.95
C ASP A 72 -2.22 -3.63 1.69
N GLU A 73 -2.36 -4.35 0.57
CA GLU A 73 -2.92 -3.81 -0.66
C GLU A 73 -4.41 -3.51 -0.51
N LEU A 74 -5.18 -4.43 0.08
CA LEU A 74 -6.61 -4.25 0.29
C LEU A 74 -6.91 -3.05 1.19
N VAL A 75 -6.18 -2.90 2.31
CA VAL A 75 -6.45 -1.87 3.33
C VAL A 75 -5.76 -0.53 3.07
N GLY A 76 -5.05 -0.36 1.96
CA GLY A 76 -4.46 0.93 1.63
C GLY A 76 -3.05 1.19 2.14
N ARG A 77 -2.38 0.21 2.80
CA ARG A 77 -1.07 0.40 3.45
C ARG A 77 0.12 0.40 2.50
N ARG A 78 -0.01 -0.26 1.34
CA ARG A 78 0.90 -0.05 0.19
C ARG A 78 0.17 0.79 -0.83
N GLU A 79 0.69 1.93 -1.27
CA GLU A 79 0.29 2.48 -2.57
C GLU A 79 0.41 1.34 -3.59
N THR A 80 -0.59 1.18 -4.48
CA THR A 80 -0.48 0.30 -5.66
C THR A 80 0.93 0.50 -6.17
N SER A 81 1.78 -0.51 -6.08
CA SER A 81 3.20 -0.31 -6.25
C SER A 81 3.38 0.38 -7.60
N LYS A 82 3.74 1.68 -7.56
CA LYS A 82 4.58 2.20 -8.61
C LYS A 82 5.84 1.40 -8.39
N ASP A 83 5.91 0.20 -8.95
CA ASP A 83 7.11 -0.60 -8.92
C ASP A 83 8.20 0.36 -9.37
N VAL A 84 9.05 0.75 -8.42
CA VAL A 84 10.12 1.69 -8.71
C VAL A 84 11.06 0.89 -9.60
N LYS A 85 10.82 0.97 -10.91
CA LYS A 85 11.60 0.24 -11.90
C LYS A 85 12.98 0.88 -11.93
N ILE A 86 13.90 0.31 -11.17
CA ILE A 86 15.31 0.61 -11.27
C ILE A 86 15.73 0.18 -12.68
N ARG A 87 15.80 1.15 -13.61
CA ARG A 87 16.07 0.88 -15.03
C ARG A 87 17.50 0.38 -15.26
N ASN A 88 18.42 0.73 -14.36
CA ASN A 88 19.79 0.29 -14.44
C ASN A 88 19.91 -1.14 -13.87
N HIS A 89 20.34 -2.08 -14.71
CA HIS A 89 20.44 -3.50 -14.34
C HIS A 89 21.39 -3.74 -13.17
N ILE A 90 22.53 -3.03 -13.10
CA ILE A 90 23.52 -3.18 -12.02
C ILE A 90 22.91 -2.73 -10.69
N LEU A 91 22.23 -1.58 -10.67
CA LEU A 91 21.57 -1.09 -9.46
C LEU A 91 20.46 -2.04 -8.99
N HIS A 92 19.77 -2.69 -9.93
CA HIS A 92 18.76 -3.69 -9.59
C HIS A 92 19.38 -4.94 -8.94
N GLU A 93 20.50 -5.43 -9.48
CA GLU A 93 21.24 -6.57 -8.88
C GLU A 93 21.82 -6.22 -7.51
N LEU A 94 22.38 -5.02 -7.36
CA LEU A 94 22.89 -4.53 -6.08
C LEU A 94 21.80 -4.39 -5.03
N TRP A 95 20.57 -4.03 -5.43
CA TRP A 95 19.43 -3.93 -4.52
C TRP A 95 19.08 -5.28 -3.86
N GLN A 96 19.16 -6.38 -4.62
CA GLN A 96 18.91 -7.72 -4.06
C GLN A 96 19.98 -8.13 -3.05
N GLN A 97 21.23 -7.73 -3.27
CA GLN A 97 22.33 -8.00 -2.35
C GLN A 97 22.23 -7.13 -1.09
N ALA A 98 21.85 -5.86 -1.25
CA ALA A 98 21.66 -4.93 -0.15
C ALA A 98 20.62 -5.42 0.87
N ASP A 99 19.56 -6.07 0.41
CA ASP A 99 18.49 -6.62 1.26
C ASP A 99 18.99 -7.76 2.18
N SER A 100 20.11 -8.39 1.82
CA SER A 100 20.72 -9.47 2.61
C SER A 100 21.80 -8.99 3.60
N LEU A 101 22.12 -7.69 3.62
CA LEU A 101 23.11 -7.10 4.52
C LEU A 101 22.57 -6.91 5.94
N SER A 102 23.47 -6.74 6.92
CA SER A 102 23.06 -6.40 8.29
C SER A 102 22.46 -4.99 8.39
N ASP A 103 21.70 -4.71 9.45
CA ASP A 103 21.11 -3.40 9.69
C ASP A 103 22.17 -2.28 9.73
N GLU A 104 23.34 -2.55 10.33
CA GLU A 104 24.46 -1.60 10.38
C GLU A 104 25.03 -1.30 8.98
N GLU A 105 25.19 -2.33 8.15
CA GLU A 105 25.71 -2.21 6.79
C GLU A 105 24.69 -1.52 5.87
N GLN A 106 23.40 -1.87 6.00
CA GLN A 106 22.30 -1.20 5.29
C GLN A 106 22.25 0.28 5.65
N LYS A 107 22.42 0.63 6.93
CA LYS A 107 22.45 2.03 7.38
C LYS A 107 23.63 2.79 6.78
N ALA A 108 24.82 2.19 6.72
CA ALA A 108 25.97 2.79 6.06
C ALA A 108 25.71 3.01 4.57
N LEU A 109 25.13 2.03 3.89
CA LEU A 109 24.77 2.12 2.48
C LEU A 109 23.77 3.25 2.21
N ILE A 110 22.73 3.37 3.05
CA ILE A 110 21.74 4.46 2.97
C ILE A 110 22.43 5.81 3.08
N MET A 111 23.34 6.00 4.03
CA MET A 111 24.08 7.26 4.18
C MET A 111 24.92 7.61 2.96
N VAL A 112 25.59 6.60 2.36
CA VAL A 112 26.39 6.81 1.15
C VAL A 112 25.50 7.20 -0.02
N ILE A 113 24.42 6.45 -0.29
CA ILE A 113 23.46 6.75 -1.37
C ILE A 113 22.86 8.15 -1.18
N ASP A 114 22.41 8.46 0.03
CA ASP A 114 21.84 9.77 0.36
C ASP A 114 22.83 10.91 0.12
N SER A 115 24.10 10.73 0.47
CA SER A 115 25.15 11.73 0.21
C SER A 115 25.31 12.04 -1.29
N PHE A 116 25.24 11.02 -2.15
CA PHE A 116 25.34 11.20 -3.60
C PHE A 116 24.09 11.85 -4.19
N VAL A 117 22.90 11.41 -3.75
CA VAL A 117 21.62 11.97 -4.21
C VAL A 117 21.52 13.44 -3.82
N THR A 118 21.78 13.76 -2.54
CA THR A 118 21.74 15.12 -2.01
C THR A 118 22.75 16.03 -2.71
N LYS A 119 23.99 15.56 -2.91
CA LYS A 119 25.01 16.31 -3.68
C LYS A 119 24.52 16.63 -5.10
N SER A 120 24.00 15.64 -5.83
CA SER A 120 23.51 15.84 -7.21
C SER A 120 22.34 16.82 -7.28
N MET A 121 21.46 16.81 -6.27
CA MET A 121 20.35 17.76 -6.21
C MET A 121 20.83 19.19 -5.92
N MET A 122 21.78 19.37 -5.01
CA MET A 122 22.33 20.70 -4.70
C MET A 122 23.04 21.33 -5.90
N GLU A 123 23.85 20.56 -6.64
CA GLU A 123 24.52 21.04 -7.84
C GLU A 123 23.52 21.57 -8.88
N LYS A 124 22.40 20.87 -9.08
CA LYS A 124 21.32 21.29 -9.99
C LYS A 124 20.60 22.56 -9.53
N VAL A 125 20.42 22.75 -8.23
CA VAL A 125 19.76 23.94 -7.66
C VAL A 125 20.66 25.16 -7.77
N VAL A 126 21.95 25.03 -7.44
CA VAL A 126 22.95 26.12 -7.53
C VAL A 126 23.11 26.59 -8.98
N MET A 127 23.21 25.65 -9.94
CA MET A 127 23.36 25.99 -11.37
C MET A 127 22.11 26.64 -11.98
N LYS A 128 20.92 26.40 -11.42
CA LYS A 128 19.67 27.03 -11.88
C LYS A 128 19.54 28.48 -11.39
N SER A 129 20.09 28.79 -10.22
CA SER A 129 20.13 30.14 -9.66
C SER A 129 21.18 31.03 -10.33
N ALA A 130 22.29 30.46 -10.81
CA ALA A 130 23.35 31.19 -11.52
C ALA A 130 22.99 31.58 -12.97
N LYS A 131 21.85 31.12 -13.49
CA LYS A 131 21.38 31.36 -14.87
C LYS A 131 20.19 32.34 -14.94
N ARG A 132 19.93 33.08 -13.86
CA ARG A 132 18.92 34.13 -13.77
C ARG A 132 19.56 35.50 -13.62
#